data_AF-U9UYF7-F1
#
_entry.id   AF-U9UYF7-F1
#
_cell.length_a   1.000
_cell.length_b   1.000
_cell.length_c   1.000
_cell.angle_alpha   90.00
_cell.angle_beta   90.00
_cell.angle_gamma   90.00
#
_symmetry.space_group_name_H-M   'P 1'
#
loop_
_entity.id
_entity.type
_entity.pdbx_description
1 polymer ?
#
loop_
_entity_poly.entity_id
_entity_poly.type
_entity_poly.pdbx_seq_one_letter_code
_entity_poly.pdbx_strand_id
1 'polypeptide(L)'
;HYYADADKARMEIKRLIEKNEWDTKEFTDLRKNLLKVLEIKHKHIDNEVILKKLEKLEDLEKTYDKRFEKLEKLEKLEKLEKLEKLEKLEKLEKLEKLLEEIHAK
;
A
#
# COMPACT_ATOMS: atom_id res chain seq x y z
N HIS A 1 34.79 15.48 39.35
CA HIS A 1 35.03 14.33 38.45
C HIS A 1 33.81 13.44 38.23
N TYR A 2 32.92 13.26 39.21
CA TYR A 2 31.75 12.36 39.13
C TYR A 2 30.77 12.61 37.96
N TYR A 3 30.58 13.86 37.54
CA TYR A 3 29.67 14.19 36.42
C TYR A 3 30.26 13.90 35.03
N ALA A 4 31.60 13.82 34.89
CA ALA A 4 32.25 13.60 33.59
C ALA A 4 31.96 12.20 33.03
N ASP A 5 31.76 11.22 33.91
CA ASP A 5 31.51 9.83 33.51
C ASP A 5 30.08 9.64 32.99
N ALA A 6 29.11 10.34 33.59
CA ALA A 6 27.72 10.33 33.13
C ALA A 6 27.56 10.99 31.75
N ASP A 7 28.23 12.12 31.53
CA ASP A 7 28.22 12.81 30.24
C ASP A 7 28.89 11.98 29.15
N LYS A 8 30.01 11.32 29.47
CA LYS A 8 30.69 10.39 28.56
C LYS A 8 29.80 9.19 28.20
N ALA A 9 29.08 8.63 29.16
CA ALA A 9 28.12 7.56 28.91
C ALA A 9 26.96 8.02 28.01
N ARG A 10 26.42 9.23 28.24
CA ARG A 10 25.39 9.84 27.37
C ARG A 10 25.87 9.98 25.93
N MET A 11 27.12 10.42 25.73
CA MET A 11 27.71 10.56 24.40
C MET A 11 27.86 9.21 23.68
N GLU A 12 28.39 8.19 24.35
CA GLU A 12 28.60 6.89 23.70
C GLU A 12 27.27 6.20 23.37
N ILE A 13 26.26 6.29 24.24
CA ILE A 13 24.94 5.71 23.95
C ILE A 13 24.28 6.40 22.75
N LYS A 14 24.38 7.74 22.64
CA LYS A 14 23.89 8.46 21.45
C LYS A 14 24.59 7.98 20.17
N ARG A 15 25.91 7.80 20.21
CA ARG A 15 26.69 7.27 19.10
C ARG A 15 26.24 5.85 18.71
N LEU A 16 25.97 4.98 19.70
CA LEU A 16 25.47 3.62 19.45
C LEU A 16 24.07 3.63 18.83
N ILE A 17 23.20 4.54 19.25
CA ILE A 17 21.87 4.73 18.65
C ILE A 17 22.00 5.18 17.20
N GLU A 18 22.85 6.18 16.91
CA GLU A 18 23.09 6.68 15.55
C GLU A 18 23.63 5.60 14.61
N LYS A 19 24.43 4.67 15.15
CA LYS A 19 24.97 3.52 14.40
C LYS A 19 24.02 2.33 14.32
N ASN A 20 22.83 2.41 14.91
CA ASN A 20 21.90 1.27 15.07
C ASN A 20 22.51 0.05 15.80
N GLU A 21 23.50 0.28 16.67
CA GLU A 21 24.16 -0.76 17.48
C GLU A 21 23.54 -0.89 18.89
N TRP A 22 22.72 0.08 19.30
CA TRP A 22 22.09 0.10 20.64
C TRP A 22 20.93 -0.89 20.79
N ASP A 23 20.09 -0.99 19.76
CA ASP A 23 18.83 -1.73 19.77
C ASP A 23 19.02 -3.22 19.44
N THR A 24 19.81 -3.91 20.26
CA THR A 24 19.95 -5.38 20.15
C THR A 24 18.88 -6.11 20.97
N LYS A 25 18.66 -7.40 20.68
CA LYS A 25 17.66 -8.25 21.37
C LYS A 25 18.00 -8.56 22.83
N GLU A 26 19.23 -8.33 23.26
CA GLU A 26 19.67 -8.64 24.63
C GLU A 26 19.47 -7.47 25.58
N PHE A 27 19.21 -7.76 26.86
CA PHE A 27 19.15 -6.78 27.95
C PHE A 27 18.21 -5.59 27.68
N THR A 28 17.11 -5.80 26.96
CA THR A 28 16.18 -4.75 26.53
C THR A 28 15.66 -3.92 27.71
N ASP A 29 15.34 -4.55 28.84
CA ASP A 29 14.86 -3.86 30.05
C ASP A 29 15.97 -3.05 30.73
N LEU A 30 17.20 -3.58 30.79
CA LEU A 30 18.34 -2.87 31.34
C LEU A 30 18.67 -1.62 30.50
N ARG A 31 18.64 -1.74 29.16
CA ARG A 31 18.86 -0.61 28.26
C ARG A 31 17.77 0.45 28.39
N LYS A 32 16.50 0.06 28.49
CA LYS A 32 15.40 0.99 28.76
C LYS A 32 15.58 1.72 30.08
N ASN A 33 15.99 1.01 31.13
CA ASN A 33 16.26 1.61 32.43
C ASN A 33 17.45 2.57 32.38
N LEU A 34 18.51 2.21 31.65
CA LEU A 34 19.67 3.08 31.46
C LEU A 34 19.33 4.36 30.69
N LEU A 35 18.51 4.28 29.64
CA LEU A 35 18.00 5.45 28.92
C LEU A 35 17.17 6.38 29.83
N LYS A 36 16.34 5.81 30.72
CA LYS A 36 15.57 6.58 31.70
C LYS A 36 16.48 7.28 32.70
N VAL A 37 17.46 6.57 33.28
CA VAL A 37 18.42 7.12 34.25
C VAL A 37 19.27 8.24 33.63
N LEU A 38 19.66 8.08 32.36
CA LEU A 38 20.45 9.08 31.64
C LEU A 38 19.60 10.14 30.94
N GLU A 39 18.26 10.11 31.09
CA GLU A 39 17.31 11.04 30.49
C GLU A 39 17.43 11.15 28.95
N ILE A 40 17.84 10.06 28.30
CA ILE A 40 18.00 10.00 26.85
C ILE A 40 16.64 9.64 26.22
N LYS A 41 16.13 10.53 25.38
CA LYS A 41 14.95 10.26 24.55
C LYS A 41 15.37 9.38 23.38
N HIS A 42 15.06 8.10 23.46
CA HIS A 42 15.23 7.15 22.36
C HIS A 42 13.89 6.46 22.08
N LYS A 43 13.44 6.53 20.84
CA LYS A 43 12.23 5.83 20.40
C LYS A 43 12.68 4.60 19.63
N HIS A 44 12.80 3.48 20.33
CA HIS A 44 13.08 2.19 19.70
C HIS A 44 12.02 1.92 18.63
N ILE A 45 12.47 1.79 17.39
CA ILE A 45 11.64 1.38 16.28
C ILE A 45 11.84 -0.12 16.13
N ASP A 46 10.81 -0.90 16.42
CA ASP A 46 10.86 -2.33 16.23
C ASP A 46 10.79 -2.67 14.74
N ASN A 47 11.93 -3.06 14.17
CA ASN A 47 12.05 -3.47 12.77
C ASN A 47 11.10 -4.63 12.45
N GLU A 48 10.78 -5.51 13.40
CA GLU A 48 9.83 -6.61 13.19
C GLU A 48 8.40 -6.08 12.96
N VAL A 49 8.01 -5.03 13.68
CA VAL A 49 6.71 -4.36 13.50
C VAL A 49 6.67 -3.63 12.16
N ILE A 50 7.78 -3.03 11.74
CA ILE A 50 7.89 -2.42 10.40
C ILE A 50 7.74 -3.48 9.32
N LEU A 51 8.47 -4.58 9.41
CA LEU A 51 8.41 -5.68 8.44
C LEU A 51 6.99 -6.24 8.31
N LYS A 52 6.31 -6.51 9.43
CA LYS A 52 4.91 -6.96 9.42
C LYS A 52 3.95 -5.95 8.79
N LYS A 53 4.22 -4.65 8.90
CA LYS A 53 3.43 -3.61 8.22
C LYS A 53 3.72 -3.57 6.72
N LEU A 54 4.98 -3.77 6.32
CA LEU A 54 5.39 -3.83 4.91
C LEU A 54 4.78 -5.03 4.20
N GLU A 55 4.80 -6.22 4.81
CA GLU A 55 4.15 -7.42 4.25
C GLU A 55 2.66 -7.20 3.99
N LYS A 56 1.95 -6.57 4.95
CA LYS A 56 0.53 -6.23 4.77
C LYS A 56 0.28 -5.24 3.63
N LEU A 57 1.21 -4.32 3.37
CA LEU A 57 1.11 -3.38 2.26
C LEU A 57 1.33 -4.10 0.92
N GLU A 58 2.27 -5.03 0.85
CA GLU A 58 2.53 -5.84 -0.34
C GLU A 58 1.31 -6.72 -0.70
N ASP A 59 0.70 -7.35 0.30
CA ASP A 59 -0.54 -8.12 0.10
C ASP A 59 -1.69 -7.23 -0.39
N LEU A 60 -1.79 -6.01 0.15
CA LEU A 60 -2.79 -5.05 -0.26
C LEU A 60 -2.60 -4.62 -1.72
N GLU A 61 -1.36 -4.33 -2.13
CA GLU A 61 -0.99 -3.99 -3.51
C GLU A 61 -1.41 -5.11 -4.48
N LYS A 62 -1.07 -6.37 -4.16
CA LYS A 62 -1.50 -7.56 -4.94
C LYS A 62 -3.02 -7.67 -5.07
N THR A 63 -3.78 -7.26 -4.05
CA THR A 63 -5.25 -7.29 -4.13
C THR A 63 -5.81 -6.16 -4.99
N TYR A 64 -5.19 -4.97 -4.98
CA TYR A 64 -5.59 -3.85 -5.82
C TYR A 64 -5.34 -4.15 -7.29
N ASP A 65 -4.19 -4.71 -7.66
CA ASP A 65 -3.87 -5.10 -9.05
C ASP A 65 -4.92 -6.07 -9.61
N LYS A 66 -5.26 -7.12 -8.85
CA LYS A 66 -6.29 -8.09 -9.25
C LYS A 66 -7.67 -7.47 -9.42
N ARG A 67 -8.02 -6.45 -8.62
CA ARG A 67 -9.29 -5.72 -8.76
C ARG A 67 -9.27 -4.83 -10.00
N PHE A 68 -8.13 -4.19 -10.26
CA PHE A 68 -7.94 -3.34 -11.44
C PHE A 68 -8.08 -4.13 -12.74
N GLU A 69 -7.43 -5.30 -12.85
CA GLU A 69 -7.58 -6.18 -14.01
C GLU A 69 -9.04 -6.62 -14.24
N LYS A 70 -9.79 -6.88 -13.16
CA LYS A 70 -11.21 -7.23 -13.26
C LYS A 70 -12.04 -6.05 -13.77
N LEU A 71 -11.74 -4.83 -13.31
CA LEU A 71 -12.42 -3.61 -13.76
C LEU A 71 -12.16 -3.35 -15.25
N GLU A 72 -10.93 -3.49 -15.74
CA GLU A 72 -10.63 -3.35 -17.17
C GLU A 72 -11.39 -4.37 -18.03
N LYS A 73 -11.53 -5.61 -17.56
CA LYS A 73 -12.32 -6.64 -18.26
C LYS A 73 -13.80 -6.27 -18.31
N LEU A 74 -14.36 -5.74 -17.23
CA LEU A 74 -15.75 -5.28 -17.19
C LEU A 74 -15.99 -4.09 -18.13
N GLU A 75 -15.08 -3.12 -18.20
CA GLU A 75 -15.20 -1.99 -19.11
C GLU A 75 -15.21 -2.43 -20.59
N LYS A 76 -14.38 -3.43 -20.94
CA LYS A 76 -14.38 -4.03 -22.28
C LYS A 76 -15.70 -4.72 -22.60
N LEU A 77 -16.29 -5.44 -21.65
CA LEU A 77 -17.59 -6.09 -21.82
C LEU A 77 -18.72 -5.08 -22.02
N GLU A 78 -18.73 -3.99 -21.25
CA GLU A 78 -19.74 -2.94 -21.41
C GLU A 78 -19.68 -2.27 -22.79
N LYS A 79 -18.46 -2.05 -23.32
CA LYS A 79 -18.25 -1.54 -24.69
C LYS A 79 -18.79 -2.51 -25.75
N LEU A 80 -18.58 -3.82 -25.58
CA LEU A 80 -19.12 -4.83 -26.49
C LEU A 80 -20.64 -4.88 -26.47
N GLU A 81 -21.27 -4.81 -25.29
CA GLU A 81 -22.73 -4.81 -25.18
C GLU A 81 -23.37 -3.58 -25.87
N LYS A 82 -22.72 -2.41 -25.77
CA LYS A 82 -23.15 -1.19 -26.48
C LYS A 82 -23.06 -1.36 -28.01
N LEU A 83 -22.01 -2.00 -28.52
CA LEU A 83 -21.86 -2.29 -29.95
C LEU A 83 -22.94 -3.26 -30.46
N GLU A 84 -23.25 -4.31 -29.69
CA GLU A 84 -24.30 -5.26 -30.08
C GLU A 84 -25.69 -4.60 -30.14
N LYS A 85 -25.98 -3.67 -29.22
CA LYS A 85 -27.22 -2.88 -29.25
C LYS A 85 -27.31 -1.99 -30.49
N LEU A 86 -26.20 -1.36 -30.90
CA LEU A 86 -26.13 -0.56 -32.12
C LEU A 86 -26.37 -1.40 -33.38
N GLU A 87 -25.78 -2.60 -33.47
CA GLU A 87 -25.98 -3.49 -34.62
C GLU A 87 -27.44 -3.93 -34.75
N LYS A 88 -28.12 -4.20 -33.62
CA LYS A 88 -29.56 -4.53 -33.61
C LYS A 88 -30.42 -3.36 -34.11
N LEU A 89 -30.09 -2.13 -33.73
CA LEU A 89 -30.79 -0.93 -34.22
C LEU A 89 -30.61 -0.74 -35.73
N GLU A 90 -29.39 -0.94 -36.25
CA GLU A 90 -29.14 -0.82 -37.70
C GLU A 90 -29.92 -1.86 -38.51
N LYS A 91 -30.07 -3.07 -37.98
CA LYS A 91 -30.91 -4.12 -38.60
C LYS A 91 -32.40 -3.74 -38.62
N LEU A 92 -32.90 -3.12 -37.55
CA LEU A 92 -34.28 -2.61 -37.49
C LEU A 92 -34.51 -1.50 -38.51
N GLU A 93 -33.59 -0.54 -38.64
CA GLU A 93 -33.70 0.55 -39.61
C GLU A 93 -33.73 0.05 -41.06
N LYS A 94 -32.93 -1.01 -41.37
CA LYS A 94 -32.97 -1.67 -42.68
C LYS A 94 -34.32 -2.32 -42.96
N LEU A 95 -34.94 -2.95 -41.97
CA LEU A 95 -36.27 -3.55 -42.11
C LEU A 95 -37.35 -2.50 -42.31
N GLU A 96 -37.26 -1.37 -41.61
CA GLU A 96 -38.21 -0.25 -41.74
C GLU A 96 -38.18 0.34 -43.15
N LYS A 97 -36.98 0.57 -43.71
CA LYS A 97 -36.81 1.04 -45.11
C LYS A 97 -37.43 0.08 -46.12
N LEU A 98 -37.25 -1.24 -45.94
CA LEU A 98 -37.87 -2.24 -46.82
C LEU A 98 -39.40 -2.23 -46.70
N LEU A 99 -39.95 -2.01 -45.51
CA LEU A 99 -41.39 -1.91 -45.30
C LEU A 99 -41.97 -0.67 -45.99
N GLU A 100 -41.28 0.48 -45.90
CA GLU A 100 -41.65 1.70 -46.62
C GLU A 100 -41.64 1.50 -48.14
N GLU A 101 -40.62 0.85 -48.69
CA GLU A 101 -40.57 0.52 -50.13
C GLU A 101 -41.69 -0.41 -50.58
N ILE A 102 -42.12 -1.35 -49.74
CA ILE A 102 -43.26 -2.24 -50.03
C ILE A 102 -44.56 -1.42 -50.00
N HIS A 103 -44.76 -0.54 -49.02
CA HIS A 103 -45.97 0.29 -48.93
C HIS A 103 -46.05 1.37 -50.02
N ALA A 104 -44.92 1.81 -50.58
CA ALA A 104 -44.87 2.81 -51.64
C ALA A 104 -45.09 2.23 -53.06
N LYS A 105 -45.10 0.89 -53.21
CA LYS A 105 -45.38 0.18 -54.48
C LYS A 105 -46.82 -0.30 -54.54
#